data_AF-A0A927IHH1-F1
#
_entry.id   AF-A0A927IHH1-F1
#
_cell.length_a   1.000
_cell.length_b   1.000
_cell.length_c   1.000
_cell.angle_alpha   90.00
_cell.angle_beta   90.00
_cell.angle_gamma   90.00
#
_symmetry.space_group_name_H-M   'P 1'
#
loop_
_entity.id
_entity.type
_entity.pdbx_description
1 polymer ?
#
loop_
_entity_poly.entity_id
_entity_poly.type
_entity_poly.pdbx_seq_one_letter_code
_entity_poly.pdbx_strand_id
1 'polypeptide(L)'
;MDISILHKDTDYQLVGVDRKKLSLQGETDTVDLPRKKAGQIRLVPKTRMSEHIAGVGEIQAIQKNSPLTDPKLVWQSAVSKMENDARIQEDQVRANVYARMQAAAMSGGNTTAVFNQGIDEIESAMEQTSRIEDFAQQMPADMKAPFDAVQLTFDLQLPPGLEAPYLVAFVDYQEPGKQPIIRRPIFRELDAKETNIQTITIDEDGFPLDFTLLGTSVAVYDGNQEIATIRSPKIVGLPRSEAIKFMRNARANKSPSGSLAAAPIPLFAPSNFLNSLDSKILDTQIEVSTDANGRAQSLKIISPQKSKLESDVRRLLLDVPFYPALESGQPIKSKVTLKIRDFIS
;
A
#
# COMPACT_ATOMS: atom_id res chain seq x y z
N MET A 1 6.14 -8.03 -13.12
CA MET A 1 5.98 -7.23 -11.88
C MET A 1 7.31 -6.80 -11.32
N ASP A 2 7.34 -5.64 -10.66
CA ASP A 2 8.60 -5.03 -10.21
C ASP A 2 8.83 -5.04 -8.70
N ILE A 3 7.90 -5.60 -7.91
CA ILE A 3 8.18 -6.00 -6.53
C ILE A 3 8.46 -7.50 -6.56
N SER A 4 9.75 -7.83 -6.52
CA SER A 4 10.20 -9.16 -6.15
C SER A 4 10.21 -9.26 -4.63
N ILE A 5 9.63 -10.34 -4.11
CA ILE A 5 9.53 -10.64 -2.69
C ILE A 5 10.30 -11.92 -2.44
N LEU A 6 11.41 -11.82 -1.71
CA LEU A 6 12.11 -13.00 -1.21
C LEU A 6 11.29 -13.62 -0.07
N HIS A 7 10.72 -14.80 -0.30
CA HIS A 7 10.01 -15.58 0.72
C HIS A 7 10.60 -16.99 0.78
N LYS A 8 11.14 -17.39 1.94
CA LYS A 8 11.83 -18.68 2.14
C LYS A 8 12.91 -18.94 1.06
N ASP A 9 13.76 -17.93 0.84
CA ASP A 9 14.87 -17.96 -0.14
C ASP A 9 14.47 -18.10 -1.62
N THR A 10 13.18 -18.01 -1.94
CA THR A 10 12.67 -17.97 -3.31
C THR A 10 12.14 -16.58 -3.64
N ASP A 11 12.48 -16.07 -4.83
CA ASP A 11 11.96 -14.80 -5.34
C ASP A 11 10.56 -14.99 -5.94
N TYR A 12 9.58 -14.28 -5.40
CA TYR A 12 8.22 -14.24 -5.90
C TYR A 12 7.87 -12.85 -6.47
N GLN A 13 6.94 -12.77 -7.42
CA GLN A 13 6.38 -11.52 -7.92
C GLN A 13 5.04 -11.20 -7.23
N LEU A 14 4.83 -9.97 -6.76
CA LEU A 14 3.64 -9.57 -5.98
C LEU A 14 2.31 -9.50 -6.77
N VAL A 15 1.76 -10.53 -7.40
CA VAL A 15 0.59 -10.41 -8.32
C VAL A 15 -0.70 -9.75 -7.79
N GLY A 16 -0.89 -9.60 -6.48
CA GLY A 16 -2.04 -8.88 -5.94
C GLY A 16 -1.87 -8.44 -4.50
N VAL A 17 -2.56 -7.36 -4.14
CA VAL A 17 -2.64 -6.84 -2.78
C VAL A 17 -4.11 -6.74 -2.39
N ASP A 18 -4.46 -7.40 -1.29
CA ASP A 18 -5.77 -7.31 -0.63
C ASP A 18 -5.55 -6.81 0.81
N ARG A 19 -6.61 -6.35 1.47
CA ARG A 19 -6.64 -5.94 2.88
C ARG A 19 -6.01 -6.97 3.82
N LYS A 20 -6.12 -8.28 3.54
CA LYS A 20 -5.64 -9.34 4.43
C LYS A 20 -4.37 -10.04 3.95
N LYS A 21 -4.11 -10.08 2.64
CA LYS A 21 -3.07 -10.91 2.05
C LYS A 21 -2.35 -10.25 0.88
N LEU A 22 -1.15 -10.73 0.61
CA LEU A 22 -0.35 -10.49 -0.57
C LEU A 22 -0.38 -11.77 -1.40
N SER A 23 -0.80 -11.68 -2.65
CA SER A 23 -0.73 -12.80 -3.59
C SER A 23 0.58 -12.71 -4.34
N LEU A 24 1.40 -13.76 -4.23
CA LEU A 24 2.75 -13.85 -4.76
C LEU A 24 2.82 -14.94 -5.82
N GLN A 25 3.47 -14.70 -6.95
CA GLN A 25 3.66 -15.68 -8.02
C GLN A 25 5.14 -15.97 -8.23
N GLY A 26 5.51 -17.22 -7.95
CA GLY A 26 6.82 -17.79 -8.25
C GLY A 26 6.86 -18.35 -9.66
N GLU A 27 7.95 -19.04 -9.99
CA GLU A 27 8.10 -19.68 -11.31
C GLU A 27 7.12 -20.86 -11.48
N THR A 28 6.85 -21.60 -10.41
CA THR A 28 6.04 -22.82 -10.43
C THR A 28 4.78 -22.77 -9.56
N ASP A 29 4.64 -21.76 -8.70
CA ASP A 29 3.63 -21.72 -7.66
C ASP A 29 3.08 -20.30 -7.43
N THR A 30 1.92 -20.24 -6.78
CA THR A 30 1.32 -19.00 -6.27
C THR A 30 1.13 -19.15 -4.77
N VAL A 31 1.60 -18.17 -4.00
CA VAL A 31 1.57 -18.16 -2.54
C VAL A 31 0.79 -16.95 -2.05
N ASP A 32 -0.23 -17.18 -1.22
CA ASP A 32 -0.92 -16.11 -0.51
C ASP A 32 -0.26 -15.92 0.88
N LEU A 33 0.36 -14.76 1.10
CA LEU A 33 0.97 -14.41 2.39
C LEU A 33 0.09 -13.44 3.17
N PRO A 34 -0.20 -13.70 4.46
CA PRO A 34 -0.79 -12.68 5.33
C PRO A 34 0.10 -11.44 5.37
N ARG A 35 -0.49 -10.24 5.23
CA ARG A 35 0.27 -8.98 5.19
C ARG A 35 1.18 -8.77 6.41
N LYS A 36 0.77 -9.26 7.58
CA LYS A 36 1.60 -9.20 8.81
C LYS A 36 2.92 -10.00 8.71
N LYS A 37 3.01 -10.97 7.80
CA LYS A 37 4.23 -11.77 7.57
C LYS A 37 5.15 -11.14 6.50
N ALA A 38 4.81 -9.98 5.97
CA ALA A 38 5.58 -9.25 4.96
C ALA A 38 6.84 -8.53 5.51
N GLY A 39 7.15 -8.66 6.80
CA GLY A 39 8.25 -7.93 7.45
C GLY A 39 9.67 -8.29 7.02
N GLN A 40 9.87 -9.34 6.20
CA GLN A 40 11.19 -9.83 5.76
C GLN A 40 11.45 -9.64 4.26
N ILE A 41 10.69 -8.77 3.61
CA ILE A 41 10.71 -8.64 2.15
C ILE A 41 11.86 -7.75 1.69
N ARG A 42 12.70 -8.28 0.80
CA ARG A 42 13.73 -7.49 0.10
C ARG A 42 13.20 -7.03 -1.25
N LEU A 43 13.22 -5.72 -1.49
CA LEU A 43 12.92 -5.15 -2.80
C LEU A 43 14.17 -5.10 -3.67
N VAL A 44 14.01 -5.40 -4.96
CA VAL A 44 15.04 -5.20 -5.97
C VAL A 44 14.73 -3.93 -6.76
N PRO A 45 15.47 -2.83 -6.57
CA PRO A 45 15.27 -1.62 -7.37
C PRO A 45 15.63 -1.90 -8.83
N LYS A 46 14.78 -1.48 -9.75
CA LYS A 46 15.01 -1.51 -11.20
C LYS A 46 14.89 -0.08 -11.73
N THR A 47 15.67 0.29 -12.73
CA THR A 47 15.48 1.54 -13.48
C THR A 47 14.14 1.49 -14.19
N ARG A 48 13.31 2.53 -14.06
CA ARG A 48 11.93 2.54 -14.57
C ARG A 48 11.67 3.76 -15.43
N MET A 49 10.68 3.63 -16.29
CA MET A 49 10.13 4.73 -17.05
C MET A 49 8.64 4.80 -16.74
N SER A 50 8.17 6.00 -16.45
CA SER A 50 6.75 6.27 -16.32
C SER A 50 6.43 7.52 -17.12
N GLU A 51 5.31 7.48 -17.83
CA GLU A 51 4.76 8.66 -18.50
C GLU A 51 4.14 9.62 -17.49
N HIS A 52 3.64 9.07 -16.38
CA HIS A 52 2.96 9.81 -15.33
C HIS A 52 3.83 9.88 -14.08
N ILE A 53 3.81 11.05 -13.43
CA ILE A 53 4.53 11.28 -12.18
C ILE A 53 3.50 11.58 -11.10
N ALA A 54 3.55 10.83 -10.00
CA ALA A 54 2.78 11.12 -8.80
C ALA A 54 3.50 12.19 -7.96
N GLY A 55 2.73 13.14 -7.44
CA GLY A 55 3.20 14.11 -6.46
C GLY A 55 3.25 13.46 -5.09
N VAL A 56 4.37 13.55 -4.40
CA VAL A 56 4.52 13.10 -3.01
C VAL A 56 5.17 14.23 -2.22
N GLY A 57 4.47 14.71 -1.21
CA GLY A 57 4.90 15.75 -0.30
C GLY A 57 6.06 15.33 0.59
N GLU A 58 6.28 16.08 1.66
CA GLU A 58 7.21 15.68 2.70
C GLU A 58 6.62 14.53 3.53
N ILE A 59 7.43 13.52 3.81
CA ILE A 59 7.02 12.37 4.62
C ILE A 59 7.39 12.66 6.06
N GLN A 60 6.37 12.95 6.88
CA GLN A 60 6.52 13.04 8.32
C GLN A 60 6.36 11.64 8.90
N ALA A 61 7.38 11.18 9.61
CA ALA A 61 7.36 9.87 10.26
C ALA A 61 7.63 10.06 11.74
N ILE A 62 6.71 9.59 12.57
CA ILE A 62 6.82 9.67 14.02
C ILE A 62 6.62 8.29 14.65
N GLN A 63 7.42 8.00 15.67
CA GLN A 63 7.23 6.83 16.51
C GLN A 63 6.07 7.09 17.47
N LYS A 64 5.23 6.09 17.69
CA LYS A 64 4.09 6.15 18.59
C LYS A 64 3.97 4.85 19.39
N ASN A 65 3.16 4.90 20.44
CA ASN A 65 2.68 3.72 21.12
C ASN A 65 1.48 3.17 20.35
N SER A 66 1.41 1.85 20.20
CA SER A 66 0.23 1.16 19.71
C SER A 66 -0.92 1.31 20.72
N PRO A 67 -2.18 1.07 20.32
CA PRO A 67 -3.29 1.11 21.27
C PRO A 67 -3.13 0.19 22.48
N LEU A 68 -2.29 -0.85 22.38
CA LEU A 68 -2.02 -1.81 23.45
C LEU A 68 -0.92 -1.38 24.42
N THR A 69 -0.01 -0.50 23.98
CA THR A 69 1.13 -0.01 24.77
C THR A 69 1.01 1.46 25.12
N ASP A 70 0.02 2.16 24.56
CA ASP A 70 -0.27 3.56 24.87
C ASP A 70 -0.58 3.67 26.37
N PRO A 71 0.30 4.34 27.14
CA PRO A 71 0.18 4.37 28.59
C PRO A 71 -1.12 5.06 29.03
N LYS A 72 -1.65 5.98 28.22
CA LYS A 72 -2.94 6.62 28.48
C LYS A 72 -4.09 5.63 28.31
N LEU A 73 -4.08 4.82 27.25
CA LEU A 73 -5.13 3.81 27.03
C LEU A 73 -5.05 2.69 28.06
N VAL A 74 -3.84 2.26 28.40
CA VAL A 74 -3.61 1.27 29.47
C VAL A 74 -4.12 1.81 30.80
N TRP A 75 -3.77 3.05 31.17
CA TRP A 75 -4.27 3.71 32.37
C TRP A 75 -5.79 3.80 32.39
N GLN A 76 -6.39 4.31 31.31
CA GLN A 76 -7.85 4.40 31.18
C GLN A 76 -8.53 3.04 31.33
N SER A 77 -7.97 1.99 30.73
CA SER A 77 -8.50 0.63 30.87
C SER A 77 -8.40 0.09 32.30
N ALA A 78 -7.30 0.39 32.99
CA ALA A 78 -7.09 0.00 34.38
C ALA A 78 -8.04 0.74 35.32
N VAL A 79 -8.22 2.05 35.12
CA VAL A 79 -9.19 2.88 35.85
C VAL A 79 -10.61 2.36 35.64
N SER A 80 -11.06 2.17 34.40
CA SER A 80 -12.41 1.67 34.12
C SER A 80 -12.65 0.29 34.72
N LYS A 81 -11.61 -0.56 34.78
CA LYS A 81 -11.70 -1.84 35.48
C LYS A 81 -11.87 -1.65 36.99
N MET A 82 -11.06 -0.79 37.62
CA MET A 82 -11.17 -0.46 39.06
C MET A 82 -12.55 0.11 39.41
N GLU A 83 -13.07 1.05 38.61
CA GLU A 83 -14.41 1.63 38.80
C GLU A 83 -15.49 0.55 38.72
N ASN A 84 -15.40 -0.36 37.74
CA ASN A 84 -16.37 -1.44 37.61
C ASN A 84 -16.29 -2.45 38.76
N ASP A 85 -15.08 -2.82 39.19
CA ASP A 85 -14.87 -3.72 40.32
C ASP A 85 -15.38 -3.09 41.63
N ALA A 86 -15.15 -1.79 41.85
CA ALA A 86 -15.65 -1.03 43.00
C ALA A 86 -17.18 -0.94 43.00
N ARG A 87 -17.81 -0.70 41.84
CA ARG A 87 -19.27 -0.69 41.73
C ARG A 87 -19.87 -2.06 42.04
N ILE A 88 -19.24 -3.15 41.56
CA ILE A 88 -19.67 -4.52 41.88
C ILE A 88 -19.55 -4.77 43.40
N GLN A 89 -18.47 -4.31 44.03
CA GLN A 89 -18.28 -4.44 45.47
C GLN A 89 -19.33 -3.63 46.25
N GLU A 90 -19.65 -2.41 45.82
CA GLU A 90 -20.70 -1.57 46.40
C GLU A 90 -22.07 -2.27 46.33
N ASP A 91 -22.42 -2.82 45.17
CA ASP A 91 -23.66 -3.58 44.97
C ASP A 91 -23.72 -4.80 45.88
N GLN A 92 -22.60 -5.51 46.06
CA GLN A 92 -22.49 -6.65 46.98
C GLN A 92 -22.65 -6.23 48.44
N VAL A 93 -22.02 -5.13 48.86
CA VAL A 93 -22.16 -4.59 50.23
C VAL A 93 -23.61 -4.18 50.49
N ARG A 94 -24.23 -3.44 49.57
CA ARG A 94 -25.65 -3.06 49.64
C ARG A 94 -26.54 -4.30 49.77
N ALA A 95 -26.35 -5.30 48.91
CA ALA A 95 -27.10 -6.56 48.96
C ALA A 95 -26.93 -7.28 50.30
N ASN A 96 -25.71 -7.34 50.85
CA ASN A 96 -25.41 -7.96 52.14
C ASN A 96 -26.05 -7.20 53.31
N VAL A 97 -26.06 -5.86 53.27
CA VAL A 97 -26.75 -5.02 54.25
C VAL A 97 -28.26 -5.30 54.21
N TYR A 98 -28.88 -5.28 53.03
CA TYR A 98 -30.30 -5.60 52.88
C TYR A 98 -30.64 -7.01 53.39
N ALA A 99 -29.82 -8.01 53.07
CA ALA A 99 -30.01 -9.37 53.54
C ALA A 99 -29.93 -9.48 55.07
N ARG A 100 -28.96 -8.80 55.71
CA ARG A 100 -28.84 -8.76 57.17
C ARG A 100 -30.03 -8.04 57.82
N MET A 101 -30.48 -6.92 57.25
CA MET A 101 -31.66 -6.21 57.74
C MET A 101 -32.92 -7.08 57.69
N GLN A 102 -33.13 -7.80 56.58
CA GLN A 102 -34.27 -8.70 56.44
C GLN A 102 -34.19 -9.85 57.45
N ALA A 103 -33.01 -10.45 57.64
CA ALA A 103 -32.81 -11.50 58.65
C ALA A 103 -33.06 -11.00 60.08
N ALA A 104 -32.61 -9.79 60.42
CA ALA A 104 -32.88 -9.16 61.71
C ALA A 104 -34.38 -8.90 61.92
N ALA A 105 -35.09 -8.42 60.90
CA ALA A 105 -36.53 -8.20 60.96
C ALA A 105 -37.30 -9.51 61.20
N MET A 106 -36.89 -10.60 60.54
CA MET A 106 -37.54 -11.92 60.68
C MET A 106 -37.26 -12.60 62.03
N SER A 107 -36.12 -12.30 62.67
CA SER A 107 -35.71 -12.90 63.95
C SER A 107 -36.11 -12.08 65.19
N GLY A 108 -36.77 -10.93 65.01
CA GLY A 108 -37.08 -10.00 66.10
C GLY A 108 -35.85 -9.26 66.65
N GLY A 109 -34.76 -9.22 65.89
CA GLY A 109 -33.52 -8.53 66.25
C GLY A 109 -33.61 -7.00 66.08
N ASN A 110 -32.60 -6.29 66.58
CA ASN A 110 -32.52 -4.83 66.48
C ASN A 110 -32.14 -4.38 65.06
N THR A 111 -33.15 -4.14 64.21
CA THR A 111 -32.98 -3.71 62.82
C THR A 111 -32.30 -2.34 62.70
N THR A 112 -32.47 -1.44 63.68
CA THR A 112 -31.83 -0.13 63.70
C THR A 112 -30.31 -0.25 63.86
N ALA A 113 -29.84 -1.16 64.71
CA ALA A 113 -28.41 -1.39 64.89
C ALA A 113 -27.75 -1.96 63.61
N VAL A 114 -28.41 -2.92 62.95
CA VAL A 114 -27.95 -3.51 61.69
C VAL A 114 -27.97 -2.49 60.54
N PHE A 115 -28.97 -1.61 60.51
CA PHE A 115 -29.03 -0.52 59.54
C PHE A 115 -27.89 0.47 59.73
N ASN A 116 -27.65 0.95 60.96
CA ASN A 116 -26.57 1.90 61.23
C ASN A 116 -25.21 1.33 60.85
N GLN A 117 -24.91 0.08 61.23
CA GLN A 117 -23.68 -0.60 60.82
C GLN A 117 -23.61 -0.78 59.29
N GLY A 118 -24.74 -1.08 58.65
CA GLY A 118 -24.80 -1.22 57.20
C GLY A 118 -24.58 0.08 56.43
N ILE A 119 -25.00 1.22 56.99
CA ILE A 119 -24.71 2.55 56.41
C ILE A 119 -23.20 2.83 56.46
N ASP A 120 -22.53 2.55 57.57
CA ASP A 120 -21.07 2.73 57.67
C ASP A 120 -20.31 1.88 56.64
N GLU A 121 -20.77 0.65 56.38
CA GLU A 121 -20.18 -0.24 55.37
C GLU A 121 -20.44 0.25 53.93
N ILE A 122 -21.63 0.77 53.65
CA ILE A 122 -21.96 1.37 52.34
C ILE A 122 -21.15 2.65 52.13
N GLU A 123 -21.04 3.50 53.14
CA GLU A 123 -20.25 4.73 53.09
C GLU A 123 -18.77 4.41 52.84
N SER A 124 -18.21 3.40 53.52
CA SER A 124 -16.85 2.92 53.27
C SER A 124 -16.66 2.41 51.83
N ALA A 125 -17.64 1.71 51.26
CA ALA A 125 -17.59 1.26 49.87
C ALA A 125 -17.67 2.44 48.88
N MET A 126 -18.52 3.44 49.15
CA MET A 126 -18.62 4.66 48.35
C MET A 126 -17.34 5.51 48.42
N GLU A 127 -16.70 5.60 49.58
CA GLU A 127 -15.39 6.25 49.73
C GLU A 127 -14.31 5.59 48.87
N GLN A 128 -14.32 4.25 48.76
CA GLN A 128 -13.37 3.55 47.88
C GLN A 128 -13.59 3.91 46.41
N THR A 129 -14.84 4.01 45.95
CA THR A 129 -15.17 4.47 44.59
C THR A 129 -14.69 5.91 44.36
N SER A 130 -14.92 6.82 45.31
CA SER A 130 -14.46 8.21 45.21
C SER A 130 -12.92 8.32 45.13
N ARG A 131 -12.17 7.49 45.86
CA ARG A 131 -10.70 7.45 45.75
C ARG A 131 -10.20 6.96 44.39
N ILE A 132 -10.96 6.10 43.71
CA ILE A 132 -10.65 5.65 42.35
C ILE A 132 -10.88 6.79 41.35
N GLU A 133 -11.93 7.59 41.52
CA GLU A 133 -12.15 8.79 40.70
C GLU A 133 -11.02 9.82 40.87
N ASP A 134 -10.55 10.04 42.10
CA ASP A 134 -9.38 10.90 42.36
C ASP A 134 -8.11 10.34 41.73
N PHE A 135 -7.90 9.02 41.82
CA PHE A 135 -6.80 8.33 41.16
C PHE A 135 -6.88 8.49 39.64
N ALA A 136 -8.06 8.33 39.04
CA ALA A 136 -8.28 8.49 37.60
C ALA A 136 -7.83 9.87 37.07
N GLN A 137 -8.03 10.91 37.87
CA GLN A 137 -7.62 12.28 37.55
C GLN A 137 -6.10 12.50 37.66
N GLN A 138 -5.38 11.65 38.41
CA GLN A 138 -3.95 11.75 38.67
C GLN A 138 -3.11 10.90 37.70
N MET A 139 -3.44 10.89 36.40
CA MET A 139 -2.60 10.20 35.41
C MET A 139 -1.15 10.71 35.51
N PRO A 140 -0.15 9.84 35.74
CA PRO A 140 1.23 10.27 35.84
C PRO A 140 1.69 10.93 34.54
N ALA A 141 2.21 12.15 34.64
CA ALA A 141 2.65 12.93 33.48
C ALA A 141 3.88 12.34 32.79
N ASP A 142 4.56 11.39 33.44
CA ASP A 142 5.83 10.80 33.05
C ASP A 142 5.73 9.31 32.68
N MET A 143 4.54 8.79 32.36
CA MET A 143 4.40 7.44 31.83
C MET A 143 5.13 7.31 30.49
N LYS A 144 6.41 6.94 30.55
CA LYS A 144 7.23 6.56 29.39
C LYS A 144 6.91 5.12 29.03
N ALA A 145 6.15 4.95 27.96
CA ALA A 145 5.96 3.64 27.36
C ALA A 145 6.87 3.48 26.13
N PRO A 146 7.40 2.28 25.89
CA PRO A 146 8.20 2.00 24.72
C PRO A 146 7.38 2.16 23.44
N PHE A 147 7.98 2.75 22.40
CA PHE A 147 7.33 2.89 21.11
C PHE A 147 7.32 1.55 20.36
N ASP A 148 6.18 1.18 19.78
CA ASP A 148 5.97 -0.06 19.02
C ASP A 148 5.07 0.15 17.78
N ALA A 149 4.82 1.41 17.44
CA ALA A 149 4.06 1.82 16.26
C ALA A 149 4.74 2.98 15.52
N VAL A 150 4.37 3.15 14.25
CA VAL A 150 4.79 4.28 13.41
C VAL A 150 3.55 4.93 12.83
N GLN A 151 3.51 6.27 12.87
CA GLN A 151 2.60 7.06 12.05
C GLN A 151 3.38 7.75 10.93
N LEU A 152 2.89 7.59 9.70
CA LEU A 152 3.38 8.30 8.52
C LEU A 152 2.29 9.27 8.03
N THR A 153 2.66 10.52 7.80
CA THR A 153 1.77 11.54 7.25
C THR A 153 2.44 12.26 6.10
N PHE A 154 1.77 12.35 4.95
CA PHE A 154 2.26 13.07 3.78
C PHE A 154 1.12 13.38 2.80
N ASP A 155 1.36 14.34 1.91
CA ASP A 155 0.45 14.65 0.82
C ASP A 155 0.77 13.80 -0.43
N LEU A 156 -0.27 13.30 -1.10
CA LEU A 156 -0.17 12.49 -2.30
C LEU A 156 -1.07 13.09 -3.39
N GLN A 157 -0.55 13.20 -4.61
CA GLN A 157 -1.33 13.54 -5.80
C GLN A 157 -1.13 12.45 -6.84
N LEU A 158 -2.23 11.79 -7.24
CA LEU A 158 -2.20 10.77 -8.27
C LEU A 158 -2.37 11.38 -9.66
N PRO A 159 -1.63 10.88 -10.67
CA PRO A 159 -1.93 11.20 -12.05
C PRO A 159 -3.30 10.62 -12.46
N PRO A 160 -3.96 11.20 -13.47
CA PRO A 160 -5.22 10.66 -13.99
C PRO A 160 -5.00 9.34 -14.74
N GLY A 161 -6.06 8.53 -14.86
CA GLY A 161 -6.08 7.35 -15.72
C GLY A 161 -5.50 6.07 -15.12
N LEU A 162 -5.30 6.04 -13.79
CA LEU A 162 -4.90 4.82 -13.08
C LEU A 162 -6.09 3.87 -12.94
N GLU A 163 -5.83 2.56 -12.94
CA GLU A 163 -6.90 1.55 -12.81
C GLU A 163 -7.05 1.05 -11.37
N ALA A 164 -5.96 0.62 -10.75
CA ALA A 164 -5.92 0.03 -9.42
C ALA A 164 -4.66 0.49 -8.65
N PRO A 165 -4.58 1.80 -8.30
CA PRO A 165 -3.41 2.32 -7.64
C PRO A 165 -3.31 1.86 -6.18
N TYR A 166 -2.10 1.57 -5.75
CA TYR A 166 -1.77 1.32 -4.35
C TYR A 166 -0.43 1.95 -3.98
N LEU A 167 -0.30 2.29 -2.72
CA LEU A 167 0.91 2.79 -2.10
C LEU A 167 1.64 1.65 -1.39
N VAL A 168 2.97 1.69 -1.44
CA VAL A 168 3.84 0.93 -0.53
C VAL A 168 4.74 1.91 0.21
N ALA A 169 4.54 2.04 1.52
CA ALA A 169 5.44 2.74 2.41
C ALA A 169 6.48 1.77 2.96
N PHE A 170 7.76 2.13 2.90
CA PHE A 170 8.86 1.38 3.47
C PHE A 170 9.34 2.08 4.72
N VAL A 171 9.34 1.35 5.83
CA VAL A 171 9.86 1.80 7.12
C VAL A 171 11.12 1.03 7.42
N ASP A 172 12.24 1.75 7.47
CA ASP A 172 13.53 1.22 7.88
C ASP A 172 13.69 1.42 9.38
N TYR A 173 13.89 0.33 10.11
CA TYR A 173 14.05 0.36 11.55
C TYR A 173 15.10 -0.62 12.05
N GLN A 174 15.52 -0.42 13.29
CA GLN A 174 16.44 -1.29 14.00
C GLN A 174 15.82 -1.73 15.33
N GLU A 175 15.88 -3.03 15.62
CA GLU A 175 15.44 -3.55 16.93
C GLU A 175 16.50 -3.28 18.01
N PRO A 176 16.10 -3.09 19.28
CA PRO A 176 17.06 -2.90 20.37
C PRO A 176 18.07 -4.04 20.44
N GLY A 177 19.35 -3.70 20.40
CA GLY A 177 20.45 -4.66 20.51
C GLY A 177 20.68 -5.54 19.27
N LYS A 178 19.97 -5.34 18.15
CA LYS A 178 20.18 -6.08 16.90
C LYS A 178 20.85 -5.21 15.82
N GLN A 179 21.69 -5.83 15.00
CA GLN A 179 22.49 -5.15 13.98
C GLN A 179 21.86 -5.04 12.57
N PRO A 180 21.00 -5.95 12.06
CA PRO A 180 20.42 -5.72 10.74
C PRO A 180 19.34 -4.63 10.79
N ILE A 181 19.45 -3.68 9.86
CA ILE A 181 18.34 -2.78 9.53
C ILE A 181 17.25 -3.62 8.87
N ILE A 182 16.03 -3.53 9.40
CA ILE A 182 14.86 -4.21 8.86
C ILE A 182 14.06 -3.19 8.06
N ARG A 183 13.75 -3.52 6.80
CA ARG A 183 12.84 -2.74 5.96
C ARG A 183 11.48 -3.42 5.94
N ARG A 184 10.47 -2.80 6.57
CA ARG A 184 9.09 -3.30 6.57
C ARG A 184 8.24 -2.57 5.52
N PRO A 185 7.62 -3.28 4.57
CA PRO A 185 6.65 -2.70 3.66
C PRO A 185 5.26 -2.62 4.30
N ILE A 186 4.58 -1.49 4.10
CA ILE A 186 3.21 -1.23 4.51
C ILE A 186 2.42 -0.83 3.26
N PHE A 187 1.44 -1.66 2.89
CA PHE A 187 0.63 -1.44 1.69
C PHE A 187 -0.62 -0.61 1.99
N ARG A 188 -1.11 0.16 1.04
CA ARG A 188 -2.39 0.86 1.16
C ARG A 188 -3.05 1.01 -0.20
N GLU A 189 -4.28 0.55 -0.32
CA GLU A 189 -5.11 0.81 -1.51
C GLU A 189 -5.37 2.31 -1.63
N LEU A 190 -5.36 2.82 -2.86
CA LEU A 190 -5.66 4.21 -3.17
C LEU A 190 -6.90 4.28 -4.07
N ASP A 191 -7.64 5.38 -4.00
CA ASP A 191 -8.76 5.61 -4.92
C ASP A 191 -8.22 6.17 -6.23
N ALA A 192 -8.40 5.42 -7.32
CA ALA A 192 -8.03 5.83 -8.68
C ALA A 192 -8.71 7.11 -9.15
N LYS A 193 -9.87 7.46 -8.59
CA LYS A 193 -10.64 8.64 -8.98
C LYS A 193 -10.12 9.92 -8.33
N GLU A 194 -9.36 9.80 -7.24
CA GLU A 194 -8.85 10.94 -6.50
C GLU A 194 -7.51 11.42 -7.07
N THR A 195 -7.60 12.40 -7.97
CA THR A 195 -6.43 13.01 -8.64
C THR A 195 -5.99 14.32 -7.99
N ASN A 196 -6.74 14.83 -7.01
CA ASN A 196 -6.32 16.00 -6.24
C ASN A 196 -5.30 15.61 -5.17
N ILE A 197 -4.72 16.63 -4.55
CA ILE A 197 -3.83 16.44 -3.40
C ILE A 197 -4.67 15.92 -2.22
N GLN A 198 -4.28 14.76 -1.70
CA GLN A 198 -4.88 14.12 -0.53
C GLN A 198 -3.82 13.88 0.55
N THR A 199 -4.16 14.16 1.81
CA THR A 199 -3.30 13.82 2.95
C THR A 199 -3.49 12.35 3.31
N ILE A 200 -2.41 11.59 3.28
CA ILE A 200 -2.37 10.17 3.62
C ILE A 200 -1.77 10.02 5.01
N THR A 201 -2.54 9.42 5.92
CA THR A 201 -2.10 9.06 7.28
C THR A 201 -2.10 7.56 7.45
N ILE A 202 -0.92 6.95 7.64
CA ILE A 202 -0.75 5.51 7.87
C ILE A 202 -0.34 5.29 9.31
N ASP A 203 -1.17 4.60 10.08
CA ASP A 203 -0.86 4.14 11.43
C ASP A 203 -0.60 2.63 11.38
N GLU A 204 0.62 2.21 11.67
CA GLU A 204 1.02 0.80 11.64
C GLU A 204 1.65 0.38 12.97
N ASP A 205 1.15 -0.72 13.53
CA ASP A 205 1.60 -1.30 14.79
C ASP A 205 2.45 -2.57 14.60
N GLY A 206 2.82 -3.19 15.73
CA GLY A 206 3.54 -4.46 15.74
C GLY A 206 5.03 -4.32 15.40
N PHE A 207 5.60 -3.13 15.60
CA PHE A 207 7.06 -3.00 15.65
C PHE A 207 7.56 -3.53 16.99
N PRO A 208 8.81 -4.01 17.06
CA PRO A 208 9.43 -4.37 18.33
C PRO A 208 9.47 -3.18 19.28
N LEU A 209 9.28 -3.43 20.58
CA LEU A 209 9.34 -2.39 21.61
C LEU A 209 10.66 -1.63 21.54
N ASP A 210 10.61 -0.31 21.62
CA ASP A 210 11.77 0.59 21.57
C ASP A 210 12.62 0.48 20.30
N PHE A 211 12.03 0.06 19.18
CA PHE A 211 12.72 0.12 17.90
C PHE A 211 13.24 1.55 17.62
N THR A 212 14.31 1.66 16.84
CA THR A 212 14.80 2.94 16.33
C THR A 212 14.33 3.11 14.89
N LEU A 213 13.58 4.18 14.61
CA LEU A 213 13.20 4.57 13.25
C LEU A 213 14.41 5.18 12.53
N LEU A 214 14.84 4.60 11.42
CA LEU A 214 16.02 5.02 10.67
C LEU A 214 15.67 5.80 9.40
N GLY A 215 14.57 5.45 8.75
CA GLY A 215 14.18 6.11 7.51
C GLY A 215 12.83 5.65 6.99
N THR A 216 12.25 6.46 6.12
CA THR A 216 10.98 6.16 5.47
C THR A 216 11.01 6.54 4.01
N SER A 217 10.38 5.74 3.17
CA SER A 217 10.15 6.08 1.76
C SER A 217 8.79 5.57 1.31
N VAL A 218 8.26 6.13 0.23
CA VAL A 218 7.00 5.69 -0.36
C VAL A 218 7.16 5.48 -1.85
N ALA A 219 6.48 4.45 -2.36
CA ALA A 219 6.37 4.15 -3.77
C ALA A 219 4.88 3.98 -4.10
N VAL A 220 4.48 4.42 -5.29
CA VAL A 220 3.10 4.33 -5.78
C VAL A 220 3.11 3.37 -6.96
N TYR A 221 2.14 2.47 -7.00
CA TYR A 221 1.99 1.46 -8.04
C TYR A 221 0.60 1.54 -8.64
N ASP A 222 0.46 1.14 -9.89
CA ASP A 222 -0.80 0.80 -10.53
C ASP A 222 -0.67 -0.61 -11.10
N GLY A 223 -1.39 -1.55 -10.48
CA GLY A 223 -1.20 -2.99 -10.67
C GLY A 223 0.27 -3.42 -10.55
N ASN A 224 0.91 -3.69 -11.68
CA ASN A 224 2.24 -4.28 -11.76
C ASN A 224 3.36 -3.27 -12.01
N GLN A 225 3.00 -1.99 -12.16
CA GLN A 225 3.88 -0.92 -12.59
C GLN A 225 4.02 0.12 -11.47
N GLU A 226 5.26 0.48 -11.12
CA GLU A 226 5.49 1.62 -10.24
C GLU A 226 5.35 2.92 -11.04
N ILE A 227 4.59 3.84 -10.47
CA ILE A 227 4.45 5.21 -10.92
C ILE A 227 5.59 6.00 -10.30
N ALA A 228 6.36 6.70 -11.14
CA ALA A 228 7.45 7.53 -10.65
C ALA A 228 6.88 8.60 -9.71
N THR A 229 7.50 8.79 -8.55
CA THR A 229 7.13 9.86 -7.61
C THR A 229 8.17 10.95 -7.65
N ILE A 230 7.82 12.22 -7.41
CA ILE A 230 8.82 13.31 -7.33
C ILE A 230 9.89 13.12 -6.25
N ARG A 231 9.67 12.19 -5.31
CA ARG A 231 10.60 11.79 -4.24
C ARG A 231 11.41 10.53 -4.58
N SER A 232 11.17 9.91 -5.73
CA SER A 232 11.89 8.70 -6.13
C SER A 232 13.39 9.01 -6.29
N PRO A 233 14.29 8.16 -5.76
CA PRO A 233 15.72 8.36 -5.98
C PRO A 233 16.02 8.18 -7.49
N LYS A 234 16.78 9.12 -8.06
CA LYS A 234 17.27 9.09 -9.45
C LYS A 234 16.19 9.24 -10.53
N ILE A 235 15.27 10.19 -10.38
CA ILE A 235 14.41 10.63 -11.49
C ILE A 235 15.29 11.34 -12.52
N VAL A 236 15.32 10.83 -13.74
CA VAL A 236 15.90 11.52 -14.88
C VAL A 236 14.76 11.81 -15.85
N GLY A 237 14.41 13.08 -16.01
CA GLY A 237 13.47 13.50 -17.04
C GLY A 237 14.10 13.25 -18.41
N LEU A 238 13.64 12.23 -19.12
CA LEU A 238 14.11 11.92 -20.47
C LEU A 238 13.16 12.55 -21.50
N PRO A 239 13.68 13.33 -22.47
CA PRO A 239 12.92 13.68 -23.66
C PRO A 239 12.35 12.43 -24.34
N ARG A 240 11.16 12.55 -24.95
CA ARG A 240 10.49 11.42 -25.64
C ARG A 240 11.41 10.64 -26.59
N SER A 241 12.27 11.33 -27.33
CA SER A 241 13.22 10.70 -28.26
C SER A 241 14.30 9.87 -27.55
N GLU A 242 14.78 10.29 -26.38
CA GLU A 242 15.75 9.57 -25.56
C GLU A 242 15.12 8.40 -24.83
N ALA A 243 13.91 8.61 -24.31
CA ALA A 243 13.05 7.60 -23.73
C ALA A 243 12.85 6.42 -24.70
N ILE A 244 12.49 6.71 -25.95
CA ILE A 244 12.35 5.69 -27.01
C ILE A 244 13.69 4.98 -27.28
N LYS A 245 14.81 5.70 -27.36
CA LYS A 245 16.14 5.08 -27.54
C LYS A 245 16.50 4.15 -26.39
N PHE A 246 16.24 4.57 -25.16
CA PHE A 246 16.48 3.76 -23.96
C PHE A 246 15.71 2.45 -24.02
N MET A 247 14.40 2.49 -24.33
CA MET A 247 13.56 1.30 -24.42
C MET A 247 14.06 0.31 -25.49
N ARG A 248 14.54 0.83 -26.62
CA ARG A 248 15.12 -0.01 -27.69
C ARG A 248 16.40 -0.69 -27.25
N ASN A 249 17.32 0.05 -26.62
CA ASN A 249 18.56 -0.50 -26.10
C ASN A 249 18.29 -1.54 -25.01
N ALA A 250 17.32 -1.28 -24.12
CA ALA A 250 16.91 -2.22 -23.09
C ALA A 250 16.39 -3.54 -23.69
N ARG A 251 15.62 -3.50 -24.79
CA ARG A 251 15.17 -4.70 -25.49
C ARG A 251 16.34 -5.46 -26.13
N ALA A 252 17.25 -4.77 -26.81
CA ALA A 252 18.42 -5.39 -27.42
C ALA A 252 19.32 -6.08 -26.37
N ASN A 253 19.55 -5.41 -25.23
CA ASN A 253 20.36 -5.95 -24.14
C ASN A 253 19.73 -7.17 -23.45
N LYS A 254 18.40 -7.31 -23.47
CA LYS A 254 17.70 -8.51 -22.98
C LYS A 254 17.78 -9.70 -23.93
N SER A 255 18.20 -9.49 -25.18
CA SER A 255 18.29 -10.56 -26.19
C SER A 255 19.52 -10.38 -27.07
N PRO A 256 20.74 -10.43 -26.48
CA PRO A 256 21.98 -10.08 -27.16
C PRO A 256 22.34 -11.01 -28.32
N SER A 257 21.84 -12.25 -28.31
CA SER A 257 21.98 -13.24 -29.39
C SER A 257 20.64 -13.68 -29.98
N GLY A 258 19.52 -13.12 -29.50
CA GLY A 258 18.19 -13.53 -29.89
C GLY A 258 17.69 -12.84 -31.15
N SER A 259 16.77 -13.48 -31.84
CA SER A 259 15.96 -12.85 -32.87
C SER A 259 14.58 -12.54 -32.30
N LEU A 260 14.15 -11.28 -32.43
CA LEU A 260 12.84 -10.82 -31.96
C LEU A 260 12.13 -10.08 -33.09
N ALA A 261 10.84 -10.32 -33.28
CA ALA A 261 10.04 -9.53 -34.20
C ALA A 261 9.95 -8.06 -33.74
N ALA A 262 9.65 -7.15 -34.66
CA ALA A 262 9.27 -5.78 -34.31
C ALA A 262 7.96 -5.80 -33.51
N ALA A 263 7.79 -4.83 -32.61
CA ALA A 263 6.56 -4.67 -31.83
C ALA A 263 6.31 -3.18 -31.55
N PRO A 264 5.05 -2.72 -31.48
CA PRO A 264 4.75 -1.34 -31.16
C PRO A 264 5.19 -0.99 -29.73
N ILE A 265 5.34 0.31 -29.45
CA ILE A 265 5.54 0.85 -28.10
C ILE A 265 4.32 1.72 -27.76
N PRO A 266 3.22 1.12 -27.25
CA PRO A 266 1.98 1.82 -26.94
C PRO A 266 2.15 3.06 -26.07
N LEU A 267 3.07 3.00 -25.10
CA LEU A 267 3.40 4.10 -24.17
C LEU A 267 3.78 5.41 -24.87
N PHE A 268 4.21 5.36 -26.13
CA PHE A 268 4.53 6.56 -26.91
C PHE A 268 3.59 6.75 -28.10
N ALA A 269 2.37 6.25 -28.03
CA ALA A 269 1.34 6.61 -28.99
C ALA A 269 1.02 8.13 -28.89
N PRO A 270 0.59 8.78 -29.98
CA PRO A 270 0.05 10.14 -29.90
C PRO A 270 -1.12 10.23 -28.89
N SER A 271 -1.27 11.35 -28.19
CA SER A 271 -2.28 11.52 -27.13
C SER A 271 -3.73 11.37 -27.62
N ASN A 272 -3.99 11.63 -28.90
CA ASN A 272 -5.29 11.43 -29.54
C ASN A 272 -5.47 10.04 -30.18
N PHE A 273 -4.49 9.14 -30.05
CA PHE A 273 -4.50 7.83 -30.69
C PHE A 273 -5.69 7.00 -30.22
N LEU A 274 -5.83 6.75 -28.92
CA LEU A 274 -6.92 5.92 -28.38
C LEU A 274 -8.30 6.47 -28.74
N ASN A 275 -8.49 7.78 -28.64
CA ASN A 275 -9.76 8.45 -28.97
C ASN A 275 -10.11 8.39 -30.47
N SER A 276 -9.14 8.11 -31.33
CA SER A 276 -9.35 7.97 -32.78
C SER A 276 -9.75 6.55 -33.20
N LEU A 277 -9.71 5.56 -32.29
CA LEU A 277 -9.98 4.17 -32.61
C LEU A 277 -11.47 3.83 -32.40
N ASP A 278 -12.15 3.45 -33.47
CA ASP A 278 -13.47 2.80 -33.39
C ASP A 278 -13.30 1.32 -32.98
N SER A 279 -14.15 0.81 -32.10
CA SER A 279 -14.15 -0.60 -31.71
C SER A 279 -14.26 -1.56 -32.91
N LYS A 280 -14.91 -1.13 -33.99
CA LYS A 280 -15.05 -1.88 -35.26
C LYS A 280 -13.74 -2.11 -36.00
N ILE A 281 -12.72 -1.28 -35.77
CA ILE A 281 -11.44 -1.39 -36.47
C ILE A 281 -10.39 -2.15 -35.67
N LEU A 282 -10.60 -2.42 -34.38
CA LEU A 282 -9.60 -3.02 -33.50
C LEU A 282 -9.08 -4.39 -33.97
N ASP A 283 -9.94 -5.18 -34.61
CA ASP A 283 -9.57 -6.50 -35.13
C ASP A 283 -9.03 -6.49 -36.58
N THR A 284 -8.84 -5.29 -37.15
CA THR A 284 -8.22 -5.12 -38.48
C THR A 284 -6.75 -5.52 -38.44
N GLN A 285 -6.36 -6.49 -39.28
CA GLN A 285 -4.96 -6.87 -39.46
C GLN A 285 -4.26 -5.91 -40.42
N ILE A 286 -3.08 -5.44 -40.01
CA ILE A 286 -2.20 -4.57 -40.77
C ILE A 286 -0.79 -5.15 -40.83
N GLU A 287 -0.10 -4.92 -41.95
CA GLU A 287 1.34 -5.09 -42.10
C GLU A 287 1.98 -3.71 -41.94
N VAL A 288 2.90 -3.58 -40.98
CA VAL A 288 3.69 -2.37 -40.77
C VAL A 288 5.14 -2.67 -41.14
N SER A 289 5.70 -1.88 -42.05
CA SER A 289 7.15 -1.92 -42.34
C SER A 289 7.87 -0.96 -41.39
N THR A 290 8.89 -1.45 -40.70
CA THR A 290 9.70 -0.68 -39.75
C THR A 290 11.16 -0.64 -40.18
N ASP A 291 11.85 0.46 -39.89
CA ASP A 291 13.30 0.54 -40.07
C ASP A 291 14.07 -0.03 -38.86
N ALA A 292 15.41 -0.12 -38.96
CA ALA A 292 16.27 -0.56 -37.86
C ALA A 292 16.21 0.39 -36.63
N ASN A 293 15.72 1.61 -36.82
CA ASN A 293 15.43 2.52 -35.72
C ASN A 293 14.00 2.36 -35.21
N GLY A 294 13.25 1.31 -35.57
CA GLY A 294 11.88 1.10 -35.13
C GLY A 294 10.93 2.27 -35.46
N ARG A 295 11.15 2.99 -36.56
CA ARG A 295 10.17 3.94 -37.10
C ARG A 295 9.32 3.23 -38.14
N ALA A 296 8.00 3.40 -38.05
CA ALA A 296 7.10 2.89 -39.07
C ALA A 296 7.26 3.70 -40.37
N GLN A 297 7.41 3.00 -41.49
CA GLN A 297 7.66 3.59 -42.81
C GLN A 297 6.42 3.46 -43.71
N SER A 298 5.69 2.35 -43.58
CA SER A 298 4.48 2.11 -44.36
C SER A 298 3.54 1.18 -43.64
N LEU A 299 2.25 1.29 -43.99
CA LEU A 299 1.17 0.49 -43.46
C LEU A 299 0.30 -0.02 -44.61
N LYS A 300 0.03 -1.33 -44.60
CA LYS A 300 -0.86 -2.03 -45.54
C LYS A 300 -1.91 -2.82 -44.77
N ILE A 301 -3.18 -2.66 -45.12
CA ILE A 301 -4.27 -3.46 -44.54
C ILE A 301 -4.25 -4.85 -45.19
N ILE A 302 -4.27 -5.91 -44.38
CA ILE A 302 -4.29 -7.31 -44.84
C ILE A 302 -5.64 -7.99 -44.55
N SER A 303 -6.44 -7.44 -43.62
CA SER A 303 -7.75 -8.03 -43.28
C SER A 303 -8.67 -8.18 -44.52
N PRO A 304 -9.40 -9.30 -44.63
CA PRO A 304 -10.32 -9.55 -45.75
C PRO A 304 -11.52 -8.61 -45.74
N GLN A 305 -11.98 -8.21 -44.55
CA GLN A 305 -12.87 -7.06 -44.40
C GLN A 305 -12.04 -5.80 -44.64
N LYS A 306 -12.24 -5.17 -45.81
CA LYS A 306 -11.71 -3.83 -46.12
C LYS A 306 -12.43 -2.77 -45.29
N SER A 307 -12.34 -2.86 -43.96
CA SER A 307 -12.63 -1.75 -43.08
C SER A 307 -11.70 -0.62 -43.51
N LYS A 308 -12.26 0.40 -44.17
CA LYS A 308 -11.48 1.52 -44.67
C LYS A 308 -10.97 2.28 -43.45
N LEU A 309 -9.66 2.18 -43.18
CA LEU A 309 -9.03 3.04 -42.18
C LEU A 309 -9.09 4.48 -42.68
N GLU A 310 -9.58 5.36 -41.83
CA GLU A 310 -9.52 6.79 -42.07
C GLU A 310 -8.07 7.25 -42.17
N SER A 311 -7.81 8.27 -43.00
CA SER A 311 -6.47 8.78 -43.25
C SER A 311 -5.77 9.22 -41.95
N ASP A 312 -6.53 9.76 -41.00
CA ASP A 312 -6.02 10.20 -39.71
C ASP A 312 -5.57 9.03 -38.84
N VAL A 313 -6.37 7.97 -38.71
CA VAL A 313 -5.98 6.75 -37.98
C VAL A 313 -4.73 6.13 -38.58
N ARG A 314 -4.63 6.09 -39.92
CA ARG A 314 -3.45 5.56 -40.62
C ARG A 314 -2.19 6.37 -40.29
N ARG A 315 -2.30 7.70 -40.24
CA ARG A 315 -1.18 8.58 -39.85
C ARG A 315 -0.78 8.34 -38.41
N LEU A 316 -1.74 8.27 -37.49
CA LEU A 316 -1.46 8.03 -36.08
C LEU A 316 -0.78 6.67 -35.83
N LEU A 317 -1.20 5.62 -36.55
CA LEU A 317 -0.55 4.30 -36.51
C LEU A 317 0.91 4.34 -36.98
N LEU A 318 1.23 5.20 -37.95
CA LEU A 318 2.61 5.41 -38.42
C LEU A 318 3.44 6.27 -37.45
N ASP A 319 2.79 7.11 -36.65
CA ASP A 319 3.44 7.93 -35.64
C ASP A 319 3.77 7.17 -34.34
N VAL A 320 3.20 5.98 -34.13
CA VAL A 320 3.55 5.12 -32.99
C VAL A 320 4.95 4.53 -33.22
N PRO A 321 5.90 4.71 -32.28
CA PRO A 321 7.22 4.10 -32.40
C PRO A 321 7.16 2.59 -32.15
N PHE A 322 8.10 1.88 -32.76
CA PHE A 322 8.29 0.45 -32.59
C PHE A 322 9.60 0.17 -31.88
N TYR A 323 9.62 -0.98 -31.19
CA TYR A 323 10.83 -1.74 -31.02
C TYR A 323 11.26 -2.31 -32.37
N PRO A 324 12.51 -2.13 -32.80
CA PRO A 324 12.99 -2.75 -34.03
C PRO A 324 12.98 -4.27 -33.89
N ALA A 325 12.87 -4.96 -35.03
CA ALA A 325 13.18 -6.38 -35.04
C ALA A 325 14.67 -6.57 -34.77
N LEU A 326 15.02 -7.65 -34.07
CA LEU A 326 16.39 -8.04 -33.79
C LEU A 326 16.73 -9.31 -34.57
N GLU A 327 17.95 -9.36 -35.07
CA GLU A 327 18.58 -10.57 -35.59
C GLU A 327 19.99 -10.65 -35.00
N SER A 328 20.27 -11.72 -34.24
CA SER A 328 21.51 -11.84 -33.45
C SER A 328 21.78 -10.60 -32.57
N GLY A 329 20.74 -10.10 -31.91
CA GLY A 329 20.78 -8.90 -31.06
C GLY A 329 20.94 -7.56 -31.80
N GLN A 330 21.09 -7.57 -33.13
CA GLN A 330 21.24 -6.36 -33.93
C GLN A 330 19.90 -5.91 -34.51
N PRO A 331 19.58 -4.60 -34.46
CA PRO A 331 18.34 -4.09 -35.00
C PRO A 331 18.35 -4.10 -36.54
N ILE A 332 17.29 -4.65 -37.13
CA ILE A 332 17.12 -4.77 -38.58
C ILE A 332 15.81 -4.15 -39.06
N LYS A 333 15.73 -3.83 -40.35
CA LYS A 333 14.46 -3.49 -41.00
C LYS A 333 13.57 -4.73 -41.04
N SER A 334 12.28 -4.56 -40.80
CA SER A 334 11.36 -5.70 -40.79
C SER A 334 9.94 -5.30 -41.18
N LYS A 335 9.12 -6.33 -41.43
CA LYS A 335 7.68 -6.23 -41.57
C LYS A 335 7.04 -7.00 -40.44
N VAL A 336 6.06 -6.41 -39.79
CA VAL A 336 5.28 -7.06 -38.73
C VAL A 336 3.81 -7.02 -39.08
N THR A 337 3.14 -8.16 -38.94
CA THR A 337 1.69 -8.28 -39.07
C THR A 337 1.10 -8.30 -37.67
N LEU A 338 0.15 -7.39 -37.43
CA LEU A 338 -0.47 -7.20 -36.12
C LEU A 338 -1.90 -6.67 -36.29
N LYS A 339 -2.71 -6.80 -35.25
CA LYS A 339 -4.03 -6.17 -35.15
C LYS A 339 -3.90 -4.76 -34.60
N ILE A 340 -4.84 -3.89 -34.93
CA ILE A 340 -4.88 -2.54 -34.34
C ILE A 340 -5.00 -2.60 -32.81
N ARG A 341 -5.68 -3.61 -32.26
CA ARG A 341 -5.73 -3.87 -30.81
C ARG A 341 -4.36 -4.05 -30.17
N ASP A 342 -3.34 -4.51 -30.90
CA ASP A 342 -2.00 -4.74 -30.36
C ASP A 342 -1.24 -3.44 -30.04
N PHE A 343 -1.79 -2.27 -30.40
CA PHE A 343 -1.28 -0.95 -30.01
C PHE A 343 -1.87 -0.42 -28.71
N ILE A 344 -2.86 -1.11 -28.12
CA ILE A 344 -3.55 -0.67 -26.90
C ILE A 344 -3.44 -1.71 -25.77
N SER A 345 -2.78 -2.84 -26.04
CA SER A 345 -2.64 -3.99 -25.15
C SER A 345 -1.39 -3.96 -24.29
#